data_AF-A0A5J4TMY6-F1
#
_entry.id   AF-A0A5J4TMY6-F1
#
_cell.length_a   1.000
_cell.length_b   1.000
_cell.length_c   1.000
_cell.angle_alpha   90.00
_cell.angle_beta   90.00
_cell.angle_gamma   90.00
#
_symmetry.space_group_name_H-M   'P 1'
#
loop_
_entity.id
_entity.type
_entity.pdbx_description
1 polymer ?
#
loop_
_entity_poly.entity_id
_entity_poly.type
_entity_poly.pdbx_seq_one_letter_code
_entity_poly.pdbx_strand_id
1 'polypeptide(L)'
;MQPLVELYIQEKDSKTIIERVKDAMINTVNYTKIGQQESKKQQITGKLIDLSLMDEDNLCVFDIDIHKDKSIEEIDKIRQNLIYSLPPNVVLVKIAHGGLHIYCNRNFYLLPSNRNVKVAVTDSFDIDVFVQMTKYKIENGQETKEIVQNRVVAPNTAIRETKNNQRITLKYEAVNDWGNTSHLASLREILDKWNIDIEMSYNDYAQQQHDRIYGVQINDDGAIEQMNDELAQSCIDGLKNLEIHNYPQPINMEVPLLSIFCGLYGISNESIGAEGIRNIRQFNKLSVNAEKNYG
;
A
#
# COMPACT_ATOMS: atom_id res chain seq x y z
N MET A 1 4.93 -12.24 28.32
CA MET A 1 4.49 -12.73 26.99
C MET A 1 4.73 -11.61 26.02
N GLN A 2 5.53 -11.85 24.98
CA GLN A 2 5.73 -10.88 23.91
C GLN A 2 4.46 -10.87 23.02
N PRO A 3 3.89 -9.71 22.67
CA PRO A 3 2.71 -9.63 21.80
C PRO A 3 2.91 -10.37 20.46
N LEU A 4 1.86 -11.03 19.95
CA LEU A 4 1.90 -11.75 18.67
C LEU A 4 2.39 -10.89 17.49
N VAL A 5 2.04 -9.60 17.49
CA VAL A 5 2.47 -8.64 16.48
C VAL A 5 3.98 -8.44 16.52
N GLU A 6 4.60 -8.36 17.70
CA GLU A 6 6.05 -8.21 17.84
C GLU A 6 6.79 -9.46 17.38
N LEU A 7 6.26 -10.65 17.66
CA LEU A 7 6.83 -11.92 17.18
C LEU A 7 6.76 -12.02 15.65
N TYR A 8 5.64 -11.59 15.05
CA TYR A 8 5.46 -11.53 13.59
C TYR A 8 6.42 -10.54 12.92
N ILE A 9 6.64 -9.36 13.53
CA ILE A 9 7.64 -8.39 13.06
C ILE A 9 9.05 -8.99 13.13
N GLN A 10 9.41 -9.59 14.26
CA GLN A 10 10.73 -10.20 14.45
C GLN A 10 11.00 -11.31 13.43
N GLU A 11 9.99 -12.14 13.13
CA GLU A 11 10.10 -13.19 12.12
C GLU A 11 10.38 -12.59 10.73
N LYS A 12 9.62 -11.56 10.31
CA LYS A 12 9.86 -10.89 9.02
C LYS A 12 11.22 -10.19 8.98
N ASP A 13 11.60 -9.51 10.05
CA ASP A 13 12.85 -8.74 10.13
C ASP A 13 14.10 -9.63 10.17
N SER A 14 13.96 -10.88 10.63
CA SER A 14 15.06 -11.84 10.63
C SER A 14 15.46 -12.35 9.23
N LYS A 15 14.53 -12.30 8.26
CA LYS A 15 14.78 -12.77 6.90
C LYS A 15 15.71 -11.82 6.15
N THR A 16 16.69 -12.40 5.47
CA THR A 16 17.56 -11.69 4.54
C THR A 16 16.81 -11.24 3.29
N ILE A 17 17.34 -10.26 2.56
CA ILE A 17 16.76 -9.81 1.28
C ILE A 17 16.59 -10.98 0.30
N ILE A 18 17.60 -11.85 0.17
CA ILE A 18 17.53 -12.96 -0.80
C ILE A 18 16.41 -13.94 -0.44
N GLU A 19 16.18 -14.21 0.84
CA GLU A 19 15.08 -15.05 1.30
C GLU A 19 13.72 -14.41 1.03
N ARG A 20 13.62 -13.09 1.22
CA ARG A 20 12.39 -12.32 0.97
C ARG A 20 12.01 -12.28 -0.51
N VAL A 21 12.99 -12.15 -1.41
CA VAL A 21 12.72 -11.94 -2.85
C VAL A 21 12.87 -13.19 -3.72
N LYS A 22 13.22 -14.36 -3.14
CA LYS A 22 13.58 -15.58 -3.87
C LYS A 22 12.55 -15.98 -4.96
N ASP A 23 11.26 -15.89 -4.65
CA ASP A 23 10.16 -16.28 -5.53
C ASP A 23 9.63 -15.09 -6.38
N ALA A 24 10.20 -13.91 -6.17
CA ALA A 24 9.87 -12.66 -6.86
C ALA A 24 10.94 -12.24 -7.89
N MET A 25 11.99 -13.03 -8.08
CA MET A 25 13.07 -12.72 -9.03
C MET A 25 12.71 -13.12 -10.47
N ILE A 26 12.71 -12.15 -11.38
CA ILE A 26 12.45 -12.37 -12.81
C ILE A 26 13.74 -12.09 -13.60
N ASN A 27 14.19 -13.01 -14.45
CA ASN A 27 15.37 -12.76 -15.29
C ASN A 27 15.11 -11.61 -16.27
N THR A 28 16.06 -10.69 -16.40
CA THR A 28 16.09 -9.72 -17.52
C THR A 28 16.99 -10.22 -18.63
N VAL A 29 16.68 -9.79 -19.84
CA VAL A 29 17.31 -10.33 -21.05
C VAL A 29 17.76 -9.24 -22.02
N ASN A 30 18.78 -9.57 -22.80
CA ASN A 30 19.29 -8.76 -23.92
C ASN A 30 19.61 -7.30 -23.56
N TYR A 31 20.05 -7.06 -22.31
CA TYR A 31 20.38 -5.75 -21.77
C TYR A 31 19.20 -4.77 -21.72
N THR A 32 17.98 -5.29 -21.57
CA THR A 32 16.74 -4.51 -21.42
C THR A 32 16.17 -4.65 -20.01
N LYS A 33 15.27 -3.75 -19.61
CA LYS A 33 14.48 -3.86 -18.37
C LYS A 33 13.22 -4.73 -18.56
N ILE A 34 13.28 -5.72 -19.45
CA ILE A 34 12.14 -6.58 -19.79
C ILE A 34 12.41 -7.97 -19.25
N GLY A 35 11.40 -8.54 -18.59
CA GLY A 35 11.44 -9.93 -18.11
C GLY A 35 11.52 -10.92 -19.27
N GLN A 36 12.18 -12.05 -19.04
CA GLN A 36 12.25 -13.15 -20.01
C GLN A 36 10.86 -13.68 -20.34
N GLN A 37 10.53 -13.80 -21.63
CA GLN A 37 9.32 -14.48 -22.08
C GLN A 37 9.58 -15.98 -22.21
N GLU A 38 8.67 -16.79 -21.67
CA GLU A 38 8.64 -18.23 -21.92
C GLU A 38 8.62 -18.49 -23.43
N SER A 39 9.38 -19.49 -23.90
CA SER A 39 9.65 -19.86 -25.31
C SER A 39 10.78 -19.15 -26.05
N LYS A 40 11.30 -17.99 -25.59
CA LYS A 40 12.40 -17.30 -26.29
C LYS A 40 13.75 -17.54 -25.61
N LYS A 41 14.67 -18.21 -26.31
CA LYS A 41 16.09 -18.23 -25.91
C LYS A 41 16.66 -16.82 -26.06
N GLN A 42 17.01 -16.21 -24.94
CA GLN A 42 17.57 -14.87 -24.87
C GLN A 42 18.75 -14.87 -23.91
N GLN A 43 19.68 -13.93 -24.10
CA GLN A 43 20.81 -13.79 -23.19
C GLN A 43 20.30 -13.19 -21.88
N ILE A 44 20.45 -13.90 -20.76
CA ILE A 44 20.17 -13.34 -19.43
C ILE A 44 21.24 -12.30 -19.11
N THR A 45 20.82 -11.09 -18.77
CA THR A 45 21.70 -9.94 -18.52
C THR A 45 21.48 -9.31 -17.14
N GLY A 46 20.59 -9.89 -16.33
CA GLY A 46 20.31 -9.44 -14.98
C GLY A 46 18.99 -10.00 -14.45
N LYS A 47 18.43 -9.31 -13.45
CA LYS A 47 17.17 -9.67 -12.80
C LYS A 47 16.34 -8.43 -12.42
N LEU A 48 15.02 -8.60 -12.36
CA LEU A 48 14.07 -7.72 -11.68
C LEU A 48 13.62 -8.41 -10.40
N ILE A 49 13.18 -7.61 -9.44
CA ILE A 49 12.38 -8.04 -8.30
C ILE A 49 10.98 -7.50 -8.57
N ASP A 50 10.01 -8.39 -8.69
CA ASP A 50 8.60 -8.03 -8.77
C ASP A 50 8.00 -8.10 -7.37
N LEU A 51 7.90 -6.96 -6.70
CA LEU A 51 7.40 -6.87 -5.32
C LEU A 51 6.00 -7.49 -5.20
N SER A 52 5.21 -7.49 -6.27
CA SER A 52 3.87 -8.11 -6.32
C SER A 52 3.84 -9.63 -6.23
N LEU A 53 4.98 -10.28 -6.43
CA LEU A 53 5.15 -11.74 -6.30
C LEU A 53 5.70 -12.15 -4.93
N MET A 54 5.99 -11.19 -4.04
CA MET A 54 6.44 -11.50 -2.69
C MET A 54 5.29 -12.00 -1.81
N ASP A 55 5.62 -12.90 -0.88
CA ASP A 55 4.67 -13.41 0.13
C ASP A 55 4.51 -12.46 1.32
N GLU A 56 5.29 -11.38 1.37
CA GLU A 56 5.32 -10.43 2.47
C GLU A 56 5.32 -8.98 1.96
N ASP A 57 4.85 -8.07 2.80
CA ASP A 57 4.56 -6.66 2.50
C ASP A 57 5.47 -5.69 3.27
N ASN A 58 6.51 -6.20 3.94
CA ASN A 58 7.38 -5.40 4.79
C ASN A 58 8.63 -4.91 4.05
N LEU A 59 8.96 -5.42 2.87
CA LEU A 59 10.05 -4.84 2.07
C LEU A 59 9.59 -3.56 1.36
N CYS A 60 10.38 -2.50 1.52
CA CYS A 60 10.19 -1.21 0.89
C CYS A 60 11.46 -0.81 0.13
N VAL A 61 11.28 -0.18 -1.03
CA VAL A 61 12.39 0.32 -1.87
C VAL A 61 12.17 1.79 -2.15
N PHE A 62 13.10 2.63 -1.71
CA PHE A 62 13.23 3.98 -2.26
C PHE A 62 13.94 3.90 -3.61
N ASP A 63 13.46 4.65 -4.58
CA ASP A 63 14.14 4.88 -5.85
C ASP A 63 14.47 6.36 -5.96
N ILE A 64 15.77 6.67 -5.87
CA ILE A 64 16.29 8.04 -5.95
C ILE A 64 16.82 8.28 -7.35
N ASP A 65 16.08 9.08 -8.09
CA ASP A 65 16.42 9.50 -9.45
C ASP A 65 17.17 10.84 -9.41
N ILE A 66 18.50 10.78 -9.51
CA ILE A 66 19.33 11.99 -9.62
C ILE A 66 19.19 12.59 -11.03
N HIS A 67 18.96 13.89 -11.10
CA HIS A 67 18.71 14.59 -12.36
C HIS A 67 19.92 14.51 -13.30
N LYS A 68 19.62 14.25 -14.59
CA LYS A 68 20.64 13.94 -15.62
C LYS A 68 21.37 15.19 -16.15
N ASP A 69 20.95 16.39 -15.77
CA ASP A 69 21.61 17.66 -16.06
C ASP A 69 22.84 17.90 -15.16
N LYS A 70 22.99 17.13 -14.08
CA LYS A 70 24.14 17.22 -13.17
C LYS A 70 25.39 16.58 -13.79
N SER A 71 26.56 17.13 -13.45
CA SER A 71 27.85 16.52 -13.78
C SER A 71 28.07 15.20 -13.02
N ILE A 72 29.01 14.37 -13.47
CA ILE A 72 29.30 13.09 -12.81
C ILE A 72 29.79 13.32 -11.38
N GLU A 73 30.60 14.36 -11.17
CA GLU A 73 31.11 14.75 -9.86
C GLU A 73 30.00 15.21 -8.92
N GLU A 74 29.00 15.94 -9.43
CA GLU A 74 27.83 16.36 -8.66
C GLU A 74 26.94 15.17 -8.31
N ILE A 75 26.68 14.27 -9.27
CA ILE A 75 25.92 13.02 -9.04
C ILE A 75 26.60 12.21 -7.94
N ASP A 76 27.93 12.04 -8.00
CA ASP A 76 28.68 11.32 -6.99
C ASP A 76 28.59 11.98 -5.62
N LYS A 77 28.70 13.32 -5.55
CA LYS A 77 28.56 14.08 -4.31
C LYS A 77 27.17 13.93 -3.70
N ILE A 78 26.11 14.09 -4.50
CA ILE A 78 24.72 13.93 -4.07
C ILE A 78 24.52 12.52 -3.50
N ARG A 79 24.94 11.50 -4.24
CA ARG A 79 24.83 10.10 -3.81
C ARG A 79 25.57 9.82 -2.52
N GLN A 80 26.80 10.33 -2.35
CA GLN A 80 27.55 10.15 -1.11
C GLN A 80 26.85 10.83 0.07
N ASN A 81 26.36 12.06 -0.11
CA ASN A 81 25.61 12.76 0.93
C ASN A 81 24.35 11.98 1.35
N LEU A 82 23.62 11.41 0.39
CA LEU A 82 22.49 10.53 0.67
C LEU A 82 22.93 9.32 1.49
N ILE A 83 23.98 8.60 1.08
CA ILE A 83 24.51 7.44 1.81
C ILE A 83 24.92 7.81 3.25
N TYR A 84 25.61 8.93 3.45
CA TYR A 84 26.01 9.38 4.79
C TYR A 84 24.82 9.78 5.68
N SER A 85 23.71 10.18 5.06
CA SER A 85 22.49 10.51 5.79
C SER A 85 21.69 9.26 6.22
N LEU A 86 21.96 8.08 5.68
CA LEU A 86 21.16 6.88 5.98
C LEU A 86 21.55 6.21 7.30
N PRO A 87 20.64 5.47 7.94
CA PRO A 87 20.98 4.57 9.03
C PRO A 87 21.85 3.40 8.53
N PRO A 88 22.63 2.74 9.41
CA PRO A 88 23.62 1.73 8.98
C PRO A 88 23.00 0.43 8.42
N ASN A 89 21.78 0.08 8.84
CA ASN A 89 21.13 -1.18 8.49
C ASN A 89 20.22 -1.02 7.26
N VAL A 90 20.71 -0.43 6.18
CA VAL A 90 19.97 -0.36 4.90
C VAL A 90 20.74 -1.10 3.83
N VAL A 91 20.04 -1.60 2.82
CA VAL A 91 20.67 -2.21 1.65
C VAL A 91 20.64 -1.24 0.49
N LEU A 92 21.79 -1.08 -0.19
CA LEU A 92 22.03 -0.01 -1.15
C LEU A 92 22.42 -0.56 -2.51
N VAL A 93 21.79 -0.07 -3.58
CA VAL A 93 22.15 -0.41 -4.96
C VAL A 93 22.31 0.87 -5.75
N LYS A 94 23.50 1.11 -6.30
CA LYS A 94 23.74 2.16 -7.30
C LYS A 94 23.01 1.78 -8.57
N ILE A 95 22.17 2.66 -9.08
CA ILE A 95 21.37 2.40 -10.28
C ILE A 95 21.99 3.07 -11.51
N ALA A 96 21.45 2.70 -12.67
CA ALA A 96 21.79 3.32 -13.93
C ALA A 96 21.64 4.85 -13.86
N HIS A 97 22.53 5.58 -14.52
CA HIS A 97 22.58 7.06 -14.50
C HIS A 97 22.92 7.70 -13.14
N GLY A 98 23.33 6.90 -12.15
CA GLY A 98 23.97 7.40 -10.93
C GLY A 98 23.06 7.60 -9.71
N GLY A 99 21.75 7.31 -9.84
CA GLY A 99 20.81 7.28 -8.72
C GLY A 99 21.08 6.17 -7.69
N LEU A 100 20.11 5.93 -6.81
CA LEU A 100 20.25 4.98 -5.71
C LEU A 100 18.92 4.29 -5.38
N HIS A 101 18.93 2.96 -5.33
CA HIS A 101 17.88 2.21 -4.63
C HIS A 101 18.29 1.98 -3.18
N ILE A 102 17.33 2.15 -2.25
CA ILE A 102 17.52 1.89 -0.82
C ILE A 102 16.43 0.93 -0.36
N TYR A 103 16.84 -0.25 0.10
CA TYR A 103 15.96 -1.29 0.61
C TYR A 103 15.88 -1.18 2.13
N CYS A 104 14.66 -1.14 2.65
CA CYS A 104 14.35 -0.94 4.07
C CYS A 104 13.05 -1.69 4.45
N ASN A 105 12.72 -1.70 5.73
CA ASN A 105 11.48 -2.27 6.23
C ASN A 105 10.34 -1.23 6.25
N ARG A 106 9.16 -1.55 5.71
CA ARG A 106 7.97 -0.70 5.76
C ARG A 106 7.50 -0.48 7.20
N ASN A 107 7.57 -1.50 8.05
CA ASN A 107 7.15 -1.50 9.45
C ASN A 107 5.77 -0.87 9.67
N PHE A 108 4.79 -1.35 8.90
CA PHE A 108 3.39 -0.89 8.92
C PHE A 108 3.15 0.58 8.59
N TYR A 109 4.18 1.31 8.14
CA TYR A 109 4.01 2.69 7.68
C TYR A 109 2.93 2.75 6.60
N LEU A 110 1.94 3.61 6.82
CA LEU A 110 0.75 3.68 5.99
C LEU A 110 1.03 4.55 4.78
N LEU A 111 0.96 3.97 3.59
CA LEU A 111 1.20 4.65 2.33
C LEU A 111 -0.08 4.64 1.49
N PRO A 112 -0.33 5.68 0.68
CA PRO A 112 -1.57 5.77 -0.10
C PRO A 112 -1.64 4.75 -1.24
N SER A 113 -0.49 4.24 -1.72
CA SER A 113 -0.42 3.29 -2.83
C SER A 113 0.82 2.40 -2.79
N ASN A 114 0.83 1.33 -3.59
CA ASN A 114 2.03 0.49 -3.79
C ASN A 114 3.20 1.27 -4.42
N ARG A 115 2.91 2.31 -5.20
CA ARG A 115 3.90 3.09 -5.94
C ARG A 115 3.66 4.58 -5.72
N ASN A 116 4.39 5.13 -4.76
CA ASN A 116 4.30 6.54 -4.39
C ASN A 116 5.40 7.28 -5.14
N VAL A 117 5.02 7.93 -6.23
CA VAL A 117 5.95 8.63 -7.13
C VAL A 117 6.12 10.07 -6.66
N LYS A 118 7.35 10.58 -6.72
CA LYS A 118 7.71 11.96 -6.36
C LYS A 118 7.26 12.33 -4.95
N VAL A 119 7.55 11.45 -3.99
CA VAL A 119 7.31 11.71 -2.56
C VAL A 119 8.13 12.89 -2.06
N ALA A 120 9.27 13.15 -2.71
CA ALA A 120 10.01 14.39 -2.60
C ALA A 120 10.62 14.76 -3.96
N VAL A 121 10.63 16.05 -4.26
CA VAL A 121 11.21 16.63 -5.46
C VAL A 121 12.18 17.71 -5.01
N THR A 122 13.42 17.63 -5.47
CA THR A 122 14.46 18.64 -5.19
C THR A 122 15.03 19.18 -6.49
N ASP A 123 15.89 20.20 -6.44
CA ASP A 123 16.57 20.70 -7.64
C ASP A 123 17.55 19.69 -8.27
N SER A 124 17.86 18.61 -7.54
CA SER A 124 18.94 17.68 -7.89
C SER A 124 18.52 16.22 -8.04
N PHE A 125 17.42 15.81 -7.40
CA PHE A 125 16.91 14.45 -7.44
C PHE A 125 15.45 14.38 -7.03
N ASP A 126 14.77 13.35 -7.51
CA ASP A 126 13.43 12.95 -7.10
C ASP A 126 13.51 11.67 -6.26
N ILE A 127 12.56 11.50 -5.34
CA ILE A 127 12.39 10.28 -4.55
C ILE A 127 11.04 9.65 -4.89
N ASP A 128 11.08 8.38 -5.27
CA ASP A 128 9.94 7.47 -5.36
C ASP A 128 10.02 6.42 -4.22
N VAL A 129 8.88 5.90 -3.79
CA VAL A 129 8.78 4.81 -2.79
C VAL A 129 7.89 3.69 -3.33
N PHE A 130 8.47 2.50 -3.41
CA PHE A 130 7.81 1.28 -3.87
C PHE A 130 7.64 0.28 -2.73
N VAL A 131 6.39 -0.17 -2.54
CA VAL A 131 5.98 -1.17 -1.56
C VAL A 131 4.96 -2.13 -2.16
N GLN A 132 4.69 -3.23 -1.49
CA GLN A 132 3.62 -4.16 -1.86
C GLN A 132 2.57 -4.20 -0.76
N MET A 133 1.46 -3.46 -0.89
CA MET A 133 0.34 -3.49 0.07
C MET A 133 -0.89 -4.22 -0.49
N THR A 134 -1.20 -4.01 -1.77
CA THR A 134 -2.33 -4.67 -2.45
C THR A 134 -1.84 -5.46 -3.66
N LYS A 135 -2.03 -6.78 -3.66
CA LYS A 135 -1.52 -7.67 -4.73
C LYS A 135 -2.30 -7.49 -6.03
N TYR A 136 -3.61 -7.40 -5.91
CA TYR A 136 -4.52 -7.30 -7.03
C TYR A 136 -4.98 -5.86 -7.24
N LYS A 137 -5.32 -5.52 -8.48
CA LYS A 137 -5.97 -4.25 -8.78
C LYS A 137 -7.34 -4.23 -8.12
N ILE A 138 -7.75 -3.04 -7.71
CA ILE A 138 -9.10 -2.79 -7.20
C ILE A 138 -9.81 -1.99 -8.28
N GLU A 139 -10.84 -2.58 -8.86
CA GLU A 139 -11.73 -1.94 -9.82
C GLU A 139 -13.14 -2.04 -9.25
N ASN A 140 -13.87 -0.93 -9.26
CA ASN A 140 -15.23 -0.88 -8.73
C ASN A 140 -15.39 -1.44 -7.31
N GLY A 141 -14.41 -1.19 -6.43
CA GLY A 141 -14.44 -1.69 -5.05
C GLY A 141 -14.26 -3.21 -4.90
N GLN A 142 -13.81 -3.91 -5.95
CA GLN A 142 -13.55 -5.34 -5.91
C GLN A 142 -12.13 -5.65 -6.38
N GLU A 143 -11.47 -6.59 -5.70
CA GLU A 143 -10.19 -7.11 -6.18
C GLU A 143 -10.40 -7.88 -7.48
N THR A 144 -9.66 -7.49 -8.52
CA THR A 144 -9.65 -8.21 -9.80
C THR A 144 -8.63 -9.36 -9.75
N LYS A 145 -8.51 -10.13 -10.83
CA LYS A 145 -7.42 -11.12 -10.98
C LYS A 145 -6.13 -10.51 -11.50
N GLU A 146 -6.11 -9.21 -11.82
CA GLU A 146 -4.95 -8.55 -12.39
C GLU A 146 -4.01 -8.08 -11.28
N ILE A 147 -2.74 -8.45 -11.39
CA ILE A 147 -1.70 -8.09 -10.42
C ILE A 147 -1.25 -6.64 -10.63
N VAL A 148 -1.13 -5.87 -9.55
CA VAL A 148 -0.51 -4.53 -9.59
C VAL A 148 1.00 -4.69 -9.75
N GLN A 149 1.47 -4.64 -10.99
CA GLN A 149 2.91 -4.81 -11.26
C GLN A 149 3.72 -3.72 -10.56
N ASN A 150 4.68 -4.13 -9.73
CA ASN A 150 5.59 -3.23 -9.05
C ASN A 150 7.00 -3.82 -9.05
N ARG A 151 7.81 -3.37 -10.01
CA ARG A 151 9.10 -4.00 -10.34
C ARG A 151 10.25 -3.04 -10.13
N VAL A 152 11.29 -3.52 -9.47
CA VAL A 152 12.58 -2.82 -9.34
C VAL A 152 13.69 -3.65 -9.96
N VAL A 153 14.73 -2.99 -10.48
CA VAL A 153 15.89 -3.68 -11.05
C VAL A 153 16.79 -4.18 -9.92
N ALA A 154 17.14 -5.47 -9.96
CA ALA A 154 18.03 -6.09 -8.99
C ALA A 154 19.50 -5.72 -9.27
N PRO A 155 20.40 -5.77 -8.27
CA PRO A 155 21.83 -5.60 -8.49
C PRO A 155 22.39 -6.70 -9.41
N ASN A 156 23.60 -6.46 -9.92
CA ASN A 156 24.26 -7.30 -10.93
C ASN A 156 23.53 -7.35 -12.28
N THR A 157 22.60 -6.43 -12.52
CA THR A 157 21.93 -6.25 -13.80
C THR A 157 22.69 -5.28 -14.69
N ALA A 158 22.86 -5.63 -15.97
CA ALA A 158 23.40 -4.75 -16.98
C ALA A 158 22.31 -4.38 -18.00
N ILE A 159 22.16 -3.08 -18.25
CA ILE A 159 21.28 -2.54 -19.29
C ILE A 159 22.11 -1.80 -20.34
N ARG A 160 21.62 -1.74 -21.58
CA ARG A 160 22.30 -1.02 -22.66
C ARG A 160 21.40 0.05 -23.22
N GLU A 161 21.97 1.23 -23.38
CA GLU A 161 21.32 2.38 -23.99
C GLU A 161 22.19 2.90 -25.12
N THR A 162 21.58 3.56 -26.09
CA THR A 162 22.31 4.25 -27.17
C THR A 162 22.19 5.75 -26.92
N LYS A 163 23.32 6.42 -26.69
CA LYS A 163 23.40 7.87 -26.50
C LYS A 163 24.43 8.42 -27.50
N ASN A 164 24.05 9.43 -28.28
CA ASN A 164 24.93 10.05 -29.29
C ASN A 164 25.60 9.03 -30.23
N ASN A 165 24.83 8.06 -30.75
CA ASN A 165 25.30 6.94 -31.59
C ASN A 165 26.35 6.02 -30.93
N GLN A 166 26.60 6.16 -29.62
CA GLN A 166 27.45 5.25 -28.85
C GLN A 166 26.61 4.37 -27.94
N ARG A 167 26.96 3.09 -27.89
CA ARG A 167 26.30 2.11 -27.03
C ARG A 167 26.96 2.12 -25.66
N ILE A 168 26.22 2.57 -24.65
CA ILE A 168 26.66 2.58 -23.25
C ILE A 168 26.04 1.38 -22.52
N THR A 169 26.81 0.75 -21.64
CA THR A 169 26.30 -0.29 -20.74
C THR A 169 26.25 0.29 -19.34
N LEU A 170 25.07 0.33 -18.74
CA LEU A 170 24.83 0.81 -17.40
C LEU A 170 24.63 -0.40 -16.49
N LYS A 171 25.21 -0.35 -15.29
CA LYS A 171 25.17 -1.45 -14.33
C LYS A 171 24.43 -1.04 -13.07
N TYR A 172 23.74 -2.00 -12.48
CA TYR A 172 23.16 -1.91 -11.14
C TYR A 172 24.12 -2.61 -10.18
N GLU A 173 24.68 -1.88 -9.24
CA GLU A 173 25.80 -2.36 -8.42
C GLU A 173 25.43 -2.27 -6.94
N ALA A 174 25.46 -3.40 -6.23
CA ALA A 174 25.30 -3.40 -4.79
C ALA A 174 26.45 -2.64 -4.12
N VAL A 175 26.14 -1.76 -3.18
CA VAL A 175 27.14 -1.00 -2.41
C VAL A 175 27.58 -1.77 -1.17
N ASN A 176 26.67 -2.56 -0.59
CA ASN A 176 26.90 -3.40 0.58
C ASN A 176 26.40 -4.84 0.31
N ASP A 177 26.38 -5.70 1.34
CA ASP A 177 25.92 -7.08 1.22
C ASP A 177 24.40 -7.14 1.00
N TRP A 178 24.00 -6.89 -0.23
CA TRP A 178 22.61 -6.79 -0.63
C TRP A 178 21.83 -8.07 -0.31
N GLY A 179 22.44 -9.24 -0.46
CA GLY A 179 21.73 -10.51 -0.35
C GLY A 179 21.49 -10.97 1.07
N ASN A 180 22.49 -10.82 1.96
CA ASN A 180 22.48 -11.44 3.28
C ASN A 180 22.15 -10.48 4.44
N THR A 181 21.91 -9.20 4.15
CA THR A 181 21.50 -8.24 5.19
C THR A 181 20.06 -8.52 5.64
N SER A 182 19.85 -8.55 6.95
CA SER A 182 18.55 -8.62 7.63
C SER A 182 18.42 -7.47 8.64
N HIS A 183 17.33 -7.41 9.40
CA HIS A 183 17.07 -6.38 10.41
C HIS A 183 17.22 -4.96 9.85
N LEU A 184 16.61 -4.73 8.69
CA LEU A 184 16.72 -3.46 7.99
C LEU A 184 16.10 -2.33 8.81
N ALA A 185 16.68 -1.14 8.68
CA ALA A 185 16.12 0.10 9.19
C ALA A 185 14.70 0.31 8.65
N SER A 186 13.89 1.04 9.40
CA SER A 186 12.51 1.30 9.03
C SER A 186 12.37 2.45 8.03
N LEU A 187 11.30 2.41 7.23
CA LEU A 187 10.91 3.49 6.32
C LEU A 187 10.78 4.81 7.09
N ARG A 188 10.13 4.77 8.27
CA ARG A 188 9.97 5.92 9.15
C ARG A 188 11.31 6.51 9.58
N GLU A 189 12.26 5.68 10.02
CA GLU A 189 13.58 6.14 10.47
C GLU A 189 14.33 6.92 9.39
N ILE A 190 14.21 6.50 8.13
CA ILE A 190 14.81 7.18 6.97
C ILE A 190 14.08 8.50 6.69
N LEU A 191 12.75 8.46 6.60
CA LEU A 191 11.90 9.61 6.28
C LEU A 191 12.00 10.72 7.33
N ASP A 192 11.95 10.37 8.62
CA ASP A 192 12.10 11.31 9.74
C ASP A 192 13.45 12.05 9.68
N LYS A 193 14.52 11.33 9.33
CA LYS A 193 15.87 11.90 9.21
C LYS A 193 16.00 12.86 8.02
N TRP A 194 15.18 12.66 6.99
CA TRP A 194 15.06 13.57 5.85
C TRP A 194 13.98 14.63 6.04
N ASN A 195 13.26 14.61 7.16
CA ASN A 195 12.13 15.49 7.45
C ASN A 195 11.08 15.45 6.32
N ILE A 196 10.77 14.24 5.84
CA ILE A 196 9.73 13.96 4.85
C ILE A 196 8.63 13.19 5.57
N ASP A 197 7.39 13.65 5.47
CA ASP A 197 6.23 12.92 5.96
C ASP A 197 5.28 12.64 4.80
N ILE A 198 5.07 11.35 4.53
CA ILE A 198 4.13 10.84 3.54
C ILE A 198 3.18 9.82 4.15
N GLU A 199 3.15 9.73 5.48
CA GLU A 199 2.25 8.81 6.16
C GLU A 199 0.82 9.30 6.00
N MET A 200 -0.04 8.42 5.52
CA MET A 200 -1.47 8.72 5.53
C MET A 200 -2.02 8.59 6.94
N SER A 201 -2.98 9.45 7.28
CA SER A 201 -3.66 9.33 8.57
C SER A 201 -4.43 8.00 8.64
N TYR A 202 -4.64 7.48 9.85
CA TYR A 202 -5.44 6.28 10.05
C TYR A 202 -6.87 6.46 9.51
N ASN A 203 -7.45 7.66 9.65
CA ASN A 203 -8.79 7.95 9.14
C ASN A 203 -8.83 7.89 7.61
N ASP A 204 -7.84 8.47 6.93
CA ASP A 204 -7.76 8.41 5.46
C ASP A 204 -7.52 6.98 4.99
N TYR A 205 -6.71 6.21 5.72
CA TYR A 205 -6.49 4.79 5.43
C TYR A 205 -7.78 3.98 5.59
N ALA A 206 -8.49 4.16 6.70
CA ALA A 206 -9.76 3.50 6.98
C ALA A 206 -10.83 3.89 5.95
N GLN A 207 -10.91 5.17 5.57
CA GLN A 207 -11.80 5.64 4.52
C GLN A 207 -11.42 5.04 3.17
N GLN A 208 -10.13 4.97 2.83
CA GLN A 208 -9.68 4.34 1.60
C GLN A 208 -10.04 2.85 1.56
N GLN A 209 -9.89 2.11 2.67
CA GLN A 209 -10.34 0.71 2.74
C GLN A 209 -11.87 0.61 2.61
N HIS A 210 -12.61 1.52 3.24
CA HIS A 210 -14.06 1.57 3.13
C HIS A 210 -14.49 1.84 1.68
N ASP A 211 -13.93 2.84 1.01
CA ASP A 211 -14.24 3.17 -0.39
C ASP A 211 -13.84 2.04 -1.34
N ARG A 212 -12.77 1.31 -1.01
CA ARG A 212 -12.36 0.11 -1.74
C ARG A 212 -13.31 -1.07 -1.58
N ILE A 213 -14.15 -1.12 -0.56
CA ILE A 213 -15.10 -2.24 -0.35
C ILE A 213 -16.53 -1.81 -0.70
N TYR A 214 -16.86 -0.55 -0.45
CA TYR A 214 -18.23 -0.04 -0.47
C TYR A 214 -18.41 1.22 -1.34
N GLY A 215 -17.33 1.77 -1.90
CA GLY A 215 -17.35 3.05 -2.62
C GLY A 215 -17.98 2.96 -4.01
N VAL A 216 -18.19 1.75 -4.54
CA VAL A 216 -18.95 1.54 -5.78
C VAL A 216 -20.27 0.87 -5.45
N GLN A 217 -21.28 1.72 -5.33
CA GLN A 217 -22.66 1.26 -5.19
C GLN A 217 -23.34 1.06 -6.53
N ILE A 218 -22.76 1.47 -7.66
CA ILE A 218 -23.36 1.31 -9.00
C ILE A 218 -22.41 0.47 -9.85
N ASN A 219 -22.83 -0.72 -10.25
CA ASN A 219 -22.06 -1.61 -11.10
C ASN A 219 -22.01 -1.12 -12.57
N ASP A 220 -21.24 -1.78 -13.43
CA ASP A 220 -21.06 -1.38 -14.84
C ASP A 220 -22.36 -1.43 -15.67
N ASP A 221 -23.39 -2.16 -15.23
CA ASP A 221 -24.71 -2.21 -15.88
C ASP A 221 -25.69 -1.14 -15.38
N GLY A 222 -25.25 -0.30 -14.43
CA GLY A 222 -26.05 0.78 -13.85
C GLY A 222 -26.97 0.33 -12.71
N ALA A 223 -26.94 -0.93 -12.28
CA ALA A 223 -27.63 -1.40 -11.09
C ALA A 223 -26.88 -1.04 -9.80
N ILE A 224 -27.66 -0.77 -8.75
CA ILE A 224 -27.10 -0.47 -7.45
C ILE A 224 -26.75 -1.78 -6.73
N GLU A 225 -25.49 -2.00 -6.37
CA GLU A 225 -25.07 -3.13 -5.55
C GLU A 225 -25.71 -3.00 -4.15
N GLN A 226 -26.62 -3.92 -3.85
CA GLN A 226 -27.37 -3.91 -2.60
C GLN A 226 -26.48 -4.37 -1.44
N MET A 227 -26.71 -3.81 -0.25
CA MET A 227 -26.06 -4.28 0.98
C MET A 227 -26.27 -5.79 1.13
N ASN A 228 -25.19 -6.55 1.26
CA ASN A 228 -25.29 -8.00 1.42
C ASN A 228 -25.94 -8.38 2.77
N ASP A 229 -26.51 -9.58 2.83
CA ASP A 229 -27.29 -10.04 3.99
C ASP A 229 -26.45 -10.17 5.28
N GLU A 230 -25.17 -10.52 5.18
CA GLU A 230 -24.30 -10.69 6.36
C GLU A 230 -23.99 -9.34 7.03
N LEU A 231 -23.69 -8.32 6.21
CA LEU A 231 -23.48 -6.96 6.67
C LEU A 231 -24.79 -6.35 7.19
N ALA A 232 -25.89 -6.56 6.46
CA ALA A 232 -27.21 -6.12 6.90
C ALA A 232 -27.56 -6.72 8.27
N GLN A 233 -27.36 -8.03 8.45
CA GLN A 233 -27.60 -8.72 9.71
C GLN A 233 -26.70 -8.18 10.82
N SER A 234 -25.42 -7.95 10.55
CA SER A 234 -24.49 -7.37 11.52
C SER A 234 -24.93 -5.98 11.99
N CYS A 235 -25.42 -5.14 11.08
CA CYS A 235 -26.03 -3.84 11.41
C CYS A 235 -27.28 -4.00 12.29
N ILE A 236 -28.15 -4.96 11.98
CA ILE A 236 -29.37 -5.24 12.77
C ILE A 236 -29.03 -5.79 14.17
N ASP A 237 -28.00 -6.62 14.27
CA ASP A 237 -27.52 -7.17 15.53
C ASP A 237 -26.90 -6.12 16.43
N GLY A 238 -26.24 -5.13 15.83
CA GLY A 238 -25.71 -3.95 16.51
C GLY A 238 -26.75 -2.92 16.92
N LEU A 239 -27.98 -2.98 16.38
CA LEU A 239 -29.09 -2.06 16.71
C LEU A 239 -29.74 -2.41 18.06
N LYS A 240 -28.94 -2.40 19.14
CA LYS A 240 -29.36 -2.76 20.50
C LYS A 240 -28.70 -1.82 21.51
N ASN A 241 -29.40 -1.56 22.62
CA ASN A 241 -28.95 -0.72 23.73
C ASN A 241 -28.63 0.75 23.37
N LEU A 242 -29.29 1.29 22.35
CA LEU A 242 -29.15 2.69 21.93
C LEU A 242 -30.23 3.57 22.54
N GLU A 243 -29.93 4.88 22.68
CA GLU A 243 -30.94 5.90 22.97
C GLU A 243 -31.34 6.60 21.65
N ILE A 244 -32.62 6.45 21.27
CA ILE A 244 -33.14 6.87 19.97
C ILE A 244 -33.99 8.13 20.14
N HIS A 245 -33.62 9.18 19.41
CA HIS A 245 -34.30 10.47 19.45
C HIS A 245 -35.04 10.79 18.16
N ASN A 246 -36.02 11.69 18.21
CA ASN A 246 -36.74 12.08 17.01
C ASN A 246 -35.93 13.01 16.09
N TYR A 247 -34.98 13.77 16.66
CA TYR A 247 -34.15 14.73 15.94
C TYR A 247 -32.67 14.55 16.33
N PRO A 248 -31.71 14.94 15.46
CA PRO A 248 -30.30 14.90 15.79
C PRO A 248 -30.00 15.74 17.05
N GLN A 249 -29.23 15.18 17.99
CA GLN A 249 -28.73 15.88 19.18
C GLN A 249 -27.19 15.73 19.25
N PRO A 250 -26.46 16.69 19.84
CA PRO A 250 -25.01 16.59 19.92
C PRO A 250 -24.51 15.52 20.92
N ILE A 251 -23.65 14.63 20.40
CA ILE A 251 -22.39 14.13 20.99
C ILE A 251 -22.38 12.90 21.95
N ASN A 252 -23.49 12.28 22.37
CA ASN A 252 -23.40 11.08 23.24
C ASN A 252 -24.24 9.88 22.74
N MET A 253 -23.69 9.01 21.88
CA MET A 253 -24.29 7.70 21.47
C MET A 253 -25.81 7.70 21.15
N GLU A 254 -26.33 8.82 20.68
CA GLU A 254 -27.74 9.02 20.38
C GLU A 254 -27.94 8.99 18.87
N VAL A 255 -28.85 8.14 18.41
CA VAL A 255 -29.13 7.97 16.97
C VAL A 255 -30.52 8.51 16.66
N PRO A 256 -30.69 9.41 15.68
CA PRO A 256 -32.01 9.89 15.31
C PRO A 256 -32.82 8.83 14.57
N LEU A 257 -34.10 8.75 14.90
CA LEU A 257 -35.07 7.80 14.37
C LEU A 257 -35.13 7.83 12.83
N LEU A 258 -35.01 9.03 12.24
CA LEU A 258 -34.96 9.21 10.79
C LEU A 258 -33.77 8.47 10.16
N SER A 259 -32.57 8.58 10.75
CA SER A 259 -31.38 7.91 10.21
C SER A 259 -31.48 6.40 10.30
N ILE A 260 -32.08 5.88 11.38
CA ILE A 260 -32.34 4.44 11.53
C ILE A 260 -33.30 3.96 10.45
N PHE A 261 -34.43 4.65 10.24
CA PHE A 261 -35.37 4.28 9.19
C PHE A 261 -34.75 4.34 7.80
N CYS A 262 -34.03 5.41 7.47
CA CYS A 262 -33.33 5.52 6.20
C CYS A 262 -32.38 4.33 5.97
N GLY A 263 -31.65 3.91 7.01
CA GLY A 263 -30.79 2.72 6.95
C GLY A 263 -31.58 1.42 6.76
N LEU A 264 -32.64 1.20 7.55
CA LEU A 264 -33.45 -0.01 7.49
C LEU A 264 -34.20 -0.17 6.17
N TYR A 265 -34.72 0.91 5.60
CA TYR A 265 -35.36 0.89 4.28
C TYR A 265 -34.37 0.75 3.12
N GLY A 266 -33.07 0.93 3.38
CA GLY A 266 -32.00 0.61 2.42
C GLY A 266 -31.64 -0.88 2.37
N ILE A 267 -32.07 -1.68 3.36
CA ILE A 267 -31.82 -3.12 3.37
C ILE A 267 -32.79 -3.82 2.42
N SER A 268 -32.25 -4.50 1.41
CA SER A 268 -33.05 -5.15 0.37
C SER A 268 -33.68 -6.48 0.81
N ASN A 269 -33.07 -7.16 1.77
CA ASN A 269 -33.66 -8.34 2.40
C ASN A 269 -34.75 -7.93 3.39
N GLU A 270 -36.01 -8.09 2.98
CA GLU A 270 -37.18 -7.69 3.77
C GLU A 270 -37.25 -8.36 5.15
N SER A 271 -36.75 -9.59 5.29
CA SER A 271 -36.76 -10.31 6.57
C SER A 271 -35.81 -9.65 7.57
N ILE A 272 -34.60 -9.29 7.12
CA ILE A 272 -33.59 -8.62 7.93
C ILE A 272 -34.05 -7.19 8.27
N GLY A 273 -34.56 -6.46 7.28
CA GLY A 273 -35.13 -5.13 7.49
C GLY A 273 -36.27 -5.13 8.51
N ALA A 274 -37.20 -6.11 8.41
CA ALA A 274 -38.28 -6.27 9.37
C ALA A 274 -37.80 -6.64 10.77
N GLU A 275 -36.70 -7.40 10.90
CA GLU A 275 -36.05 -7.64 12.18
C GLU A 275 -35.50 -6.35 12.79
N GLY A 276 -34.80 -5.54 12.01
CA GLY A 276 -34.33 -4.22 12.45
C GLY A 276 -35.44 -3.33 12.99
N ILE A 277 -36.57 -3.27 12.30
CA ILE A 277 -37.76 -2.51 12.72
C ILE A 277 -38.31 -3.03 14.06
N ARG A 278 -38.27 -4.34 14.31
CA ARG A 278 -38.64 -4.91 15.62
C ARG A 278 -37.62 -4.55 16.70
N ASN A 279 -36.32 -4.60 16.38
CA ASN A 279 -35.23 -4.34 17.31
C ASN A 279 -35.26 -2.91 17.87
N ILE A 280 -35.74 -1.92 17.10
CA ILE A 280 -35.93 -0.53 17.56
C ILE A 280 -36.71 -0.50 18.87
N ARG A 281 -37.89 -1.14 18.93
CA ARG A 281 -38.72 -1.14 20.15
C ARG A 281 -38.25 -2.16 21.19
N GLN A 282 -37.71 -3.29 20.74
CA GLN A 282 -37.43 -4.42 21.63
C GLN A 282 -36.15 -4.23 22.46
N PHE A 283 -35.13 -3.60 21.88
CA PHE A 283 -33.78 -3.58 22.47
C PHE A 283 -33.22 -2.18 22.70
N ASN A 284 -33.95 -1.11 22.35
CA ASN A 284 -33.47 0.27 22.46
C ASN A 284 -34.44 1.13 23.28
N LYS A 285 -33.94 2.27 23.76
CA LYS A 285 -34.70 3.25 24.53
C LYS A 285 -35.10 4.41 23.64
N LEU A 286 -36.39 4.61 23.42
CA LEU A 286 -36.90 5.75 22.62
C LEU A 286 -37.18 6.93 23.55
N SER A 287 -36.88 8.15 23.10
CA SER A 287 -37.36 9.35 23.77
C SER A 287 -38.87 9.51 23.57
N VAL A 288 -39.55 10.24 24.47
CA VAL A 288 -41.02 10.42 24.44
C VAL A 288 -41.51 10.91 23.07
N ASN A 289 -40.75 11.81 22.44
CA ASN A 289 -41.07 12.31 21.10
C ASN A 289 -40.81 11.28 20.01
N ALA A 290 -39.76 10.46 20.11
CA ALA A 290 -39.52 9.37 19.16
C ALA A 290 -40.61 8.31 19.25
N GLU A 291 -41.02 7.93 20.46
CA GLU A 291 -42.10 6.96 20.70
C GLU A 291 -43.44 7.45 20.14
N LYS A 292 -43.75 8.74 20.32
CA LYS A 292 -44.97 9.36 19.77
C LYS A 292 -44.99 9.43 18.24
N ASN A 293 -43.85 9.68 17.59
CA ASN A 293 -43.77 9.81 16.13
C ASN A 293 -43.58 8.47 15.41
N TYR A 294 -43.05 7.45 16.11
CA TYR A 294 -42.98 6.08 15.63
C TYR A 294 -44.32 5.32 15.80
N GLY A 295 -45.27 5.90 16.55
CA GLY A 295 -46.57 5.32 16.92
C GLY A 295 -47.61 5.38 15.82
#